data_AF-A0A1L3ZYZ0-F1
#
_entry.id   AF-A0A1L3ZYZ0-F1
#
_cell.length_a   1.000
_cell.length_b   1.000
_cell.length_c   1.000
_cell.angle_alpha   90.00
_cell.angle_beta   90.00
_cell.angle_gamma   90.00
#
_symmetry.space_group_name_H-M   'P 1'
#
loop_
_entity.id
_entity.type
_entity.pdbx_description
1 polymer ?
#
loop_
_entity_poly.entity_id
_entity_poly.type
_entity_poly.pdbx_seq_one_letter_code
_entity_poly.pdbx_strand_id
1 'polypeptide(L)'
;MIAVERRAPEGDVVVDYDRRHLTLYAALLAAADAGRAWQDAATSLMRLDVTERDAEACWRSHLERARWIVGDGLGIAIDAFNARRPEIKVE
;
A
#
# COMPACT_ATOMS: atom_id res chain seq x y z
N MET A 1 -2.62 1.47 14.75
CA MET A 1 -2.47 2.09 13.40
C MET A 1 -1.07 1.74 12.93
N ILE A 2 -0.91 1.14 11.76
CA ILE A 2 0.37 0.57 11.30
C ILE A 2 1.26 1.71 10.79
N ALA A 3 2.50 1.78 11.27
CA ALA A 3 3.48 2.74 10.80
C ALA A 3 3.94 2.35 9.38
N VAL A 4 4.02 3.34 8.48
CA VAL A 4 4.57 3.13 7.13
C VAL A 4 6.09 3.22 7.18
N GLU A 5 6.76 2.35 6.43
CA GLU A 5 8.20 2.49 6.22
C GLU A 5 8.49 3.62 5.24
N ARG A 6 9.74 4.11 5.18
CA ARG A 6 10.11 5.23 4.29
C ARG A 6 9.95 4.90 2.80
N ARG A 7 9.89 3.62 2.45
CA ARG A 7 9.74 3.15 1.08
C ARG A 7 8.87 1.90 1.05
N ALA A 8 7.99 1.83 0.07
CA ALA A 8 7.21 0.63 -0.16
C ALA A 8 8.10 -0.52 -0.71
N PRO A 9 7.66 -1.78 -0.59
CA PRO A 9 8.30 -2.91 -1.26
C PRO A 9 8.39 -2.70 -2.78
N GLU A 10 9.44 -3.25 -3.37
CA GLU A 10 9.70 -3.19 -4.81
C GLU A 10 9.79 -4.60 -5.42
N GLY A 11 9.70 -4.66 -6.75
CA GLY A 11 9.78 -5.90 -7.51
C GLY A 11 8.50 -6.73 -7.53
N ASP A 12 8.57 -7.87 -8.19
CA ASP A 12 7.40 -8.66 -8.58
C ASP A 12 7.00 -9.73 -7.55
N VAL A 13 7.21 -9.43 -6.26
CA VAL A 13 6.88 -10.33 -5.16
C VAL A 13 5.97 -9.62 -4.17
N VAL A 14 4.88 -10.28 -3.76
CA VAL A 14 4.00 -9.78 -2.71
C VAL A 14 4.51 -10.24 -1.36
N VAL A 15 4.75 -9.29 -0.45
CA VAL A 15 5.27 -9.54 0.89
C VAL A 15 4.22 -9.23 1.94
N ASP A 16 4.47 -9.63 3.19
CA ASP A 16 3.52 -9.41 4.29
C ASP A 16 3.23 -7.93 4.56
N TYR A 17 4.18 -7.05 4.20
CA TYR A 17 3.98 -5.60 4.22
C TYR A 17 2.78 -5.18 3.38
N ASP A 18 2.67 -5.68 2.13
CA ASP A 18 1.59 -5.32 1.22
C ASP A 18 0.23 -5.68 1.82
N ARG A 19 0.12 -6.89 2.38
CA ARG A 19 -1.10 -7.38 3.05
C ARG A 19 -1.52 -6.47 4.20
N ARG A 20 -0.57 -6.10 5.07
CA ARG A 20 -0.82 -5.24 6.22
C ARG A 20 -1.25 -3.82 5.81
N HIS A 21 -0.85 -3.38 4.62
CA HIS A 21 -1.10 -2.02 4.12
C HIS A 21 -2.20 -1.93 3.06
N LEU A 22 -2.97 -2.99 2.79
CA LEU A 22 -4.04 -2.98 1.79
C LEU A 22 -5.06 -1.84 1.97
N THR A 23 -5.46 -1.55 3.21
CA THR A 23 -6.38 -0.43 3.49
C THR A 23 -5.76 0.92 3.13
N LEU A 24 -4.46 1.09 3.39
CA LEU A 24 -3.73 2.30 3.00
C LEU A 24 -3.63 2.40 1.47
N TYR A 25 -3.30 1.30 0.78
CA TYR A 25 -3.24 1.27 -0.68
C TYR A 25 -4.58 1.64 -1.32
N ALA A 26 -5.69 1.09 -0.84
CA ALA A 26 -7.02 1.45 -1.31
C ALA A 26 -7.30 2.96 -1.12
N ALA A 27 -6.95 3.52 0.04
CA ALA A 27 -7.15 4.94 0.33
C ALA A 27 -6.27 5.86 -0.54
N LEU A 28 -5.02 5.47 -0.80
CA LEU A 28 -4.11 6.21 -1.68
C LEU A 28 -4.60 6.22 -3.13
N LEU A 29 -5.08 5.07 -3.62
CA LEU A 29 -5.67 4.96 -4.96
C LEU A 29 -6.91 5.85 -5.09
N ALA A 30 -7.83 5.79 -4.12
CA ALA A 30 -9.02 6.65 -4.11
C ALA A 30 -8.68 8.14 -4.04
N ALA A 31 -7.67 8.53 -3.24
CA ALA A 31 -7.22 9.92 -3.18
C ALA A 31 -6.62 10.40 -4.50
N ALA A 32 -5.83 9.54 -5.17
CA ALA A 32 -5.25 9.84 -6.47
C ALA A 32 -6.30 9.97 -7.58
N ASP A 33 -7.29 9.07 -7.60
CA ASP A 33 -8.42 9.09 -8.55
C ASP A 33 -9.29 10.36 -8.37
N ALA A 34 -9.48 10.79 -7.12
CA ALA A 34 -10.15 12.04 -6.79
C ALA A 34 -9.31 13.31 -7.09
N GLY A 35 -8.10 13.18 -7.65
CA GLY A 35 -7.22 14.31 -7.95
C GLY A 35 -6.73 15.08 -6.73
N ARG A 36 -6.70 14.44 -5.56
CA ARG A 36 -6.27 15.07 -4.31
C ARG A 36 -4.79 15.41 -4.36
N ALA A 37 -4.41 16.56 -3.79
CA ALA A 37 -3.00 16.93 -3.65
C ALA A 37 -2.24 15.86 -2.85
N TRP A 38 -1.01 15.56 -3.28
CA TRP A 38 -0.23 14.49 -2.66
C TRP A 38 0.11 14.81 -1.20
N GLN A 39 0.33 16.07 -0.85
CA GLN A 39 0.61 16.52 0.51
C GLN A 39 -0.55 16.19 1.44
N ASP A 40 -1.78 16.48 1.02
CA ASP A 40 -2.98 16.18 1.80
C ASP A 40 -3.12 14.67 2.02
N ALA A 41 -2.92 13.87 0.97
CA ALA A 41 -2.96 12.41 1.06
C ALA A 41 -1.84 11.86 1.96
N ALA A 42 -0.61 12.35 1.82
CA ALA A 42 0.56 11.95 2.60
C ALA A 42 0.37 12.27 4.10
N THR A 43 -0.09 13.48 4.44
CA THR A 43 -0.33 13.86 5.84
C THR A 43 -1.53 13.14 6.43
N SER A 44 -2.65 13.04 5.72
CA SER A 44 -3.89 12.48 6.28
C SER A 44 -3.90 10.95 6.33
N LEU A 45 -3.37 10.27 5.31
CA LEU A 45 -3.43 8.81 5.17
C LEU A 45 -2.17 8.13 5.69
N MET A 46 -0.99 8.72 5.46
CA MET A 46 0.31 8.12 5.82
C MET A 46 0.96 8.76 7.05
N ARG A 47 0.41 9.87 7.55
CA ARG A 47 0.95 10.64 8.69
C ARG A 47 2.38 11.14 8.46
N LEU A 48 2.74 11.41 7.20
CA LEU A 48 4.04 11.98 6.86
C LEU A 48 4.06 13.48 7.19
N ASP A 49 5.22 13.94 7.67
CA ASP A 49 5.57 15.36 7.67
C ASP A 49 6.03 15.73 6.25
N VAL A 50 5.19 16.48 5.53
CA VAL A 50 5.44 16.86 4.13
C VAL A 50 6.54 17.91 3.96
N THR A 51 7.08 18.44 5.06
CA THR A 51 8.26 19.31 5.04
C THR A 51 9.58 18.52 4.96
N GLU A 52 9.56 17.22 5.27
CA GLU A 52 10.71 16.35 5.13
C GLU A 52 11.05 16.10 3.65
N ARG A 53 12.34 16.05 3.33
CA ARG A 53 12.83 15.96 1.94
C ARG A 53 12.42 14.66 1.24
N ASP A 54 12.25 13.58 1.99
CA ASP A 54 11.90 12.25 1.47
C ASP A 54 10.40 11.94 1.54
N ALA A 55 9.57 12.85 2.06
CA ALA A 55 8.13 12.62 2.21
C ALA A 55 7.43 12.35 0.87
N GLU A 56 7.75 13.11 -0.18
CA GLU A 56 7.18 12.92 -1.51
C GLU A 56 7.60 11.56 -2.11
N ALA A 57 8.87 11.18 -1.93
CA ALA A 57 9.38 9.89 -2.42
C ALA A 57 8.73 8.71 -1.68
N CYS A 58 8.53 8.84 -0.36
CA CYS A 58 7.81 7.87 0.44
C CYS A 58 6.37 7.71 -0.06
N TRP A 59 5.61 8.80 -0.16
CA TRP A 59 4.24 8.79 -0.69
C TRP A 59 4.16 8.16 -2.08
N ARG A 60 5.04 8.59 -2.99
CA ARG A 60 5.05 8.12 -4.38
C ARG A 60 5.31 6.62 -4.46
N SER A 61 6.31 6.10 -3.72
CA SER A 61 6.61 4.66 -3.73
C SER A 61 5.42 3.81 -3.26
N HIS A 62 4.66 4.29 -2.28
CA HIS A 62 3.46 3.59 -1.80
C HIS A 62 2.31 3.66 -2.79
N LEU A 63 2.12 4.80 -3.47
CA LEU A 63 1.12 4.91 -4.53
C LEU A 63 1.46 4.02 -5.74
N GLU A 64 2.73 4.00 -6.15
CA GLU A 64 3.22 3.12 -7.22
C GLU A 64 3.02 1.65 -6.84
N ARG A 65 3.37 1.28 -5.60
CA ARG A 65 3.15 -0.08 -5.12
C ARG A 65 1.66 -0.44 -5.08
N ALA A 66 0.81 0.47 -4.62
CA ALA A 66 -0.64 0.28 -4.62
C ALA A 66 -1.18 0.03 -6.03
N ARG A 67 -0.72 0.80 -7.03
CA ARG A 67 -1.07 0.61 -8.44
C ARG A 67 -0.63 -0.74 -8.98
N TRP A 68 0.59 -1.17 -8.65
CA TRP A 68 1.09 -2.48 -9.04
C TRP A 68 0.26 -3.62 -8.44
N ILE A 69 -0.06 -3.56 -7.14
CA ILE A 69 -0.87 -4.58 -6.46
C ILE A 69 -2.25 -4.78 -7.11
N VAL A 70 -2.90 -3.71 -7.58
CA VAL A 70 -4.22 -3.81 -8.23
C VAL A 70 -4.15 -3.98 -9.75
N GLY A 71 -2.95 -3.87 -10.34
CA GLY A 71 -2.67 -4.04 -11.75
C GLY A 71 -1.90 -5.34 -12.00
N ASP A 72 -0.67 -5.22 -12.50
CA ASP A 72 0.17 -6.36 -12.91
C ASP A 72 0.41 -7.37 -11.78
N GLY A 73 0.48 -6.91 -10.53
CA GLY A 73 0.70 -7.73 -9.34
C GLY A 73 -0.55 -8.43 -8.80
N LEU A 74 -1.74 -8.20 -9.37
CA LEU A 74 -3.01 -8.67 -8.79
C LEU A 74 -3.08 -10.20 -8.66
N GLY A 75 -2.62 -10.93 -9.68
CA GLY A 75 -2.59 -12.40 -9.63
C GLY A 75 -1.72 -12.92 -8.49
N ILE A 76 -0.52 -12.36 -8.37
CA ILE A 76 0.45 -12.72 -7.32
C ILE A 76 -0.11 -12.37 -5.93
N ALA A 77 -0.79 -11.23 -5.81
CA ALA A 77 -1.41 -10.80 -4.56
C ALA A 77 -2.52 -11.74 -4.12
N ILE A 78 -3.41 -12.13 -5.03
CA ILE A 78 -4.49 -13.09 -4.75
C ILE A 78 -3.91 -14.42 -4.26
N ASP A 79 -2.90 -14.95 -4.95
CA ASP A 79 -2.25 -16.22 -4.56
C ASP A 79 -1.59 -16.11 -3.18
N ALA A 80 -0.81 -15.05 -2.95
CA ALA A 80 -0.12 -14.82 -1.68
C ALA A 80 -1.10 -14.64 -0.50
N PHE A 81 -2.24 -13.98 -0.72
CA PHE A 81 -3.24 -13.77 0.32
C PHE A 81 -4.06 -15.04 0.61
N ASN A 82 -4.35 -15.85 -0.42
CA ASN A 82 -5.07 -17.12 -0.29
C ASN A 82 -4.24 -18.21 0.40
N ALA A 83 -2.94 -18.29 0.12
CA ALA A 83 -2.03 -19.27 0.72
C ALA A 83 -1.91 -19.16 2.25
N ARG A 84 -2.42 -18.07 2.84
CA ARG A 84 -2.40 -17.79 4.29
C ARG A 84 -3.76 -17.95 4.98
N ARG A 85 -4.77 -18.58 4.36
CA ARG A 85 -5.95 -19.02 5.12
C ARG A 85 -5.55 -20.21 6.00
N PRO A 86 -5.69 -20.15 7.34
CA PRO A 86 -5.72 -21.39 8.11
C PRO A 86 -6.94 -22.17 7.63
N GLU A 87 -6.79 -23.47 7.37
CA GLU A 87 -7.91 -24.39 7.24
C GLU A 87 -8.78 -24.21 8.48
N ILE A 88 -9.92 -23.54 8.35
CA ILE A 88 -10.92 -23.55 9.41
C ILE A 88 -11.52 -24.94 9.38
N LYS A 89 -11.00 -25.83 10.21
CA LYS A 89 -11.69 -27.07 10.57
C LYS A 89 -12.95 -26.66 11.31
N VAL A 90 -14.07 -26.72 10.59
CA VAL A 90 -15.40 -26.73 11.19
C VAL A 90 -15.61 -28.14 11.75
N GLU A 91 -15.61 -28.24 13.08
CA GLU A 91 -16.17 -29.39 13.81
C GLU A 91 -17.68 -29.22 13.96
#